data_AF-A0A212PLX7-F1
#
_entry.id   AF-A0A212PLX7-F1
#
_cell.length_a   1.000
_cell.length_b   1.000
_cell.length_c   1.000
_cell.angle_alpha   90.00
_cell.angle_beta   90.00
_cell.angle_gamma   90.00
#
_symmetry.space_group_name_H-M   'P 1'
#
loop_
_entity.id
_entity.type
_entity.pdbx_description
1 polymer ?
#
loop_
_entity_poly.entity_id
_entity_poly.type
_entity_poly.pdbx_seq_one_letter_code
_entity_poly.pdbx_strand_id
1 'polypeptide(L)'
;MKIKKSVVILNGFIHDFAAGIWLAAIVVIGWLHAAQQTHPLAAEVLSLLEKRMFWMSVVSAVLIMATGAGRTFTYVDNWYGEDAERTRRRALIVKHVVLFAAYGTGYLWVWEKVFH
;
A
#
# COMPACT_ATOMS: atom_id res chain seq x y z
N MET A 1 8.76 4.05 28.98
CA MET A 1 7.36 3.76 28.61
C MET A 1 6.79 4.67 27.50
N LYS A 2 7.02 5.99 27.53
CA LYS A 2 6.48 6.93 26.51
C LYS A 2 7.06 6.74 25.09
N ILE A 3 8.39 6.58 24.97
CA ILE A 3 9.08 6.43 23.67
C ILE A 3 8.60 5.18 22.90
N LYS A 4 8.45 4.03 23.57
CA LYS A 4 7.96 2.79 22.95
C LYS A 4 6.54 2.97 22.36
N LYS A 5 5.64 3.66 23.06
CA LYS A 5 4.29 3.94 22.55
C LYS A 5 4.31 4.87 21.34
N SER A 6 5.13 5.93 21.37
CA SER A 6 5.30 6.84 20.22
C SER A 6 5.80 6.12 18.97
N VAL A 7 6.76 5.20 19.10
CA VAL A 7 7.29 4.41 17.97
C VAL A 7 6.23 3.49 17.37
N VAL A 8 5.40 2.85 18.21
CA VAL A 8 4.29 2.00 17.73
C VAL A 8 3.26 2.83 16.94
N ILE A 9 2.90 4.02 17.44
CA ILE A 9 1.99 4.93 16.76
C ILE A 9 2.58 5.42 15.43
N LEU A 10 3.86 5.82 15.43
CA LEU A 10 4.55 6.30 14.24
C LEU A 10 4.67 5.20 13.16
N ASN A 11 5.03 3.98 13.55
CA ASN A 11 5.02 2.83 12.66
C ASN A 11 3.62 2.57 12.09
N GLY A 12 2.60 2.75 12.93
CA GLY A 12 1.19 2.74 12.54
C GLY A 12 0.92 3.72 11.40
N PHE A 13 1.26 4.99 11.63
CA PHE A 13 1.05 6.08 10.69
C PHE A 13 1.80 5.89 9.38
N ILE A 14 3.08 5.52 9.41
CA ILE A 14 3.90 5.30 8.21
C ILE A 14 3.31 4.18 7.35
N HIS A 15 2.89 3.07 7.97
CA HIS A 15 2.27 1.96 7.26
C HIS A 15 1.00 2.39 6.52
N ASP A 16 0.09 3.09 7.21
CA ASP A 16 -1.19 3.49 6.63
C ASP A 16 -0.99 4.59 5.57
N PHE A 17 -0.04 5.51 5.78
CA PHE A 17 0.34 6.53 4.81
C PHE A 17 0.95 5.92 3.53
N ALA A 18 1.84 4.93 3.68
CA ALA A 18 2.42 4.21 2.54
C ALA A 18 1.36 3.44 1.75
N ALA A 19 0.37 2.85 2.43
CA ALA A 19 -0.79 2.23 1.76
C ALA A 19 -1.60 3.25 0.94
N GLY A 20 -1.77 4.47 1.46
CA GLY A 20 -2.41 5.57 0.74
C GLY A 20 -1.63 6.00 -0.50
N ILE A 21 -0.30 6.17 -0.39
CA ILE A 21 0.57 6.50 -1.54
C ILE A 21 0.49 5.40 -2.59
N TRP A 22 0.56 4.13 -2.18
CA TRP A 22 0.45 3.00 -3.10
C TRP A 22 -0.84 3.06 -3.91
N LEU A 23 -2.00 3.19 -3.24
CA LEU A 23 -3.29 3.22 -3.93
C LEU A 23 -3.41 4.43 -4.86
N ALA A 24 -2.98 5.61 -4.40
CA ALA A 24 -2.99 6.82 -5.21
C ALA A 24 -2.12 6.66 -6.47
N ALA A 25 -0.93 6.07 -6.35
CA ALA A 25 -0.05 5.82 -7.49
C ALA A 25 -0.70 4.89 -8.52
N ILE A 26 -1.36 3.81 -8.09
CA ILE A 26 -2.08 2.89 -9.00
C ILE A 26 -3.17 3.64 -9.80
N VAL A 27 -3.98 4.46 -9.12
CA VAL A 27 -5.04 5.25 -9.78
C VAL A 27 -4.44 6.27 -10.75
N VAL A 28 -3.40 6.99 -10.33
CA VAL A 28 -2.72 8.00 -11.16
C VAL A 28 -2.11 7.37 -12.41
N ILE A 29 -1.50 6.19 -12.31
CA ILE A 29 -0.99 5.46 -13.50
C ILE A 29 -2.13 5.19 -14.49
N GLY A 30 -3.29 4.75 -14.00
CA GLY A 30 -4.46 4.53 -14.84
C GLY A 30 -4.93 5.82 -15.56
N TRP A 31 -4.93 6.95 -14.87
CA TRP A 31 -5.29 8.25 -15.45
C TRP A 31 -4.27 8.77 -16.44
N LEU A 32 -2.98 8.67 -16.14
CA LEU A 32 -1.91 9.05 -17.06
C LEU A 32 -1.97 8.22 -18.35
N HIS A 33 -2.24 6.91 -18.20
CA HIS A 33 -2.35 6.00 -19.34
C HIS A 33 -3.54 6.34 -20.23
N ALA A 34 -4.68 6.69 -19.65
CA ALA A 34 -5.81 7.20 -20.42
C ALA A 34 -5.48 8.53 -21.12
N ALA A 35 -4.77 9.45 -20.46
CA ALA A 35 -4.44 10.75 -21.01
C ALA A 35 -3.45 10.69 -22.19
N GLN A 36 -2.48 9.76 -22.18
CA GLN A 36 -1.56 9.62 -23.31
C GLN A 36 -2.26 9.14 -24.59
N GLN A 37 -3.34 8.35 -24.47
CA GLN A 37 -4.12 7.88 -25.62
C GLN A 37 -4.87 9.04 -26.31
N THR A 38 -5.21 10.10 -25.57
CA THR A 38 -5.92 11.28 -26.11
C THR A 38 -4.98 12.43 -26.46
N HIS A 39 -3.75 12.45 -25.93
CA HIS A 39 -2.79 13.54 -26.10
C HIS A 39 -1.42 13.04 -26.59
N PRO A 40 -1.29 12.68 -27.88
CA PRO A 40 -0.06 12.06 -28.42
C PRO A 40 1.18 12.95 -28.31
N LEU A 41 1.02 14.27 -28.37
CA LEU A 41 2.12 15.23 -28.20
C LEU A 41 2.72 15.23 -26.78
N ALA A 42 1.98 14.74 -25.78
CA ALA A 42 2.43 14.64 -24.39
C ALA A 42 2.77 13.20 -23.98
N ALA A 43 2.58 12.22 -24.86
CA ALA A 43 2.64 10.79 -24.52
C ALA A 43 3.99 10.38 -23.91
N GLU A 44 5.11 10.90 -24.44
CA GLU A 44 6.45 10.59 -23.92
C GLU A 44 6.63 11.05 -22.48
N VAL A 45 6.22 12.29 -22.16
CA VAL A 45 6.32 12.84 -20.80
C VAL A 45 5.39 12.10 -19.85
N LEU A 46 4.17 11.77 -20.28
CA LEU A 46 3.22 11.01 -19.47
C LEU A 46 3.72 9.58 -19.19
N SER A 47 4.31 8.90 -20.17
CA SER A 47 4.93 7.57 -19.99
C SER A 47 6.09 7.60 -18.99
N LEU A 48 6.91 8.66 -19.01
CA LEU A 48 7.94 8.85 -17.99
C LEU A 48 7.36 9.01 -16.57
N LEU A 49 6.26 9.76 -16.45
CA LEU A 49 5.56 9.94 -15.17
C LEU A 49 4.94 8.63 -14.68
N GLU A 50 4.33 7.82 -15.57
CA GLU A 50 3.80 6.49 -15.24
C GLU A 50 4.87 5.59 -14.62
N LYS A 51 6.05 5.51 -15.26
CA LYS A 51 7.19 4.73 -14.75
C LYS A 51 7.66 5.22 -13.39
N ARG A 52 7.68 6.54 -13.17
CA ARG A 52 8.04 7.12 -11.86
C ARG A 52 6.99 6.79 -10.78
N MET A 53 5.70 6.90 -11.11
CA MET A 53 4.61 6.54 -10.20
C MET A 53 4.66 5.05 -9.85
N PHE A 54 4.97 4.18 -10.82
CA PHE A 54 5.16 2.76 -10.59
C PHE A 54 6.30 2.48 -9.61
N TRP A 55 7.47 3.09 -9.79
CA TRP A 55 8.57 2.90 -8.83
C TRP A 55 8.27 3.48 -7.45
N MET A 56 7.52 4.58 -7.36
CA MET A 56 7.02 5.08 -6.07
C MET A 56 6.03 4.12 -5.40
N SER A 57 5.17 3.44 -6.17
CA SER A 57 4.25 2.44 -5.62
C SER A 57 5.01 1.22 -5.10
N VAL A 58 6.09 0.81 -5.78
CA VAL A 58 6.99 -0.27 -5.35
C VAL A 58 7.68 0.09 -4.03
N VAL A 59 8.26 1.30 -3.93
CA VAL A 59 8.87 1.78 -2.69
C VAL A 59 7.84 1.83 -1.56
N SER A 60 6.63 2.33 -1.83
CA SER A 60 5.53 2.37 -0.85
C SER A 60 5.18 0.98 -0.34
N ALA A 61 5.18 -0.02 -1.20
CA ALA A 61 4.92 -1.39 -0.80
C ALA A 61 6.00 -2.01 0.07
N VAL A 62 7.27 -1.76 -0.25
CA VAL A 62 8.39 -2.16 0.60
C VAL A 62 8.22 -1.55 1.99
N LEU A 63 7.82 -0.27 2.08
CA LEU A 63 7.50 0.38 3.35
C LEU A 63 6.32 -0.25 4.07
N ILE A 64 5.22 -0.57 3.38
CA ILE A 64 4.06 -1.28 3.96
C ILE A 64 4.50 -2.61 4.57
N MET A 65 5.31 -3.40 3.85
CA MET A 65 5.79 -4.69 4.31
C MET A 65 6.74 -4.56 5.51
N ALA A 66 7.70 -3.65 5.45
CA ALA A 66 8.65 -3.40 6.53
C ALA A 66 7.94 -2.94 7.82
N THR A 67 7.04 -1.96 7.71
CA THR A 67 6.27 -1.44 8.84
C THR A 67 5.20 -2.41 9.33
N GLY A 68 4.62 -3.21 8.43
CA GLY A 68 3.68 -4.28 8.74
C GLY A 68 4.33 -5.41 9.54
N ALA A 69 5.55 -5.83 9.15
CA ALA A 69 6.36 -6.75 9.93
C ALA A 69 6.71 -6.18 11.32
N GLY A 70 6.97 -4.87 11.43
CA GLY A 70 7.14 -4.22 12.73
C GLY A 70 5.92 -4.32 13.67
N ARG A 71 4.70 -4.45 13.11
CA ARG A 71 3.46 -4.59 13.90
C ARG A 71 3.30 -5.99 14.53
N THR A 72 3.91 -7.04 14.00
CA THR A 72 3.82 -8.39 14.60
C THR A 72 4.60 -8.51 15.91
N PHE A 73 5.66 -7.71 16.10
CA PHE A 73 6.49 -7.73 17.30
C PHE A 73 6.01 -6.79 18.43
N THR A 74 5.00 -5.95 18.16
CA THR A 74 4.58 -4.88 19.09
C THR A 74 3.21 -5.11 19.74
N TYR A 75 2.44 -6.13 19.31
CA TYR A 75 1.18 -6.54 19.94
C TYR A 75 1.40 -7.74 20.86
N VAL A 76 1.53 -7.51 22.17
CA VAL A 76 1.80 -8.59 23.15
C VAL A 76 0.71 -8.72 24.23
N ASP A 77 -0.15 -7.71 24.44
CA ASP A 77 -1.07 -7.74 25.58
C ASP A 77 -2.55 -7.98 25.20
N ASN A 78 -3.16 -8.96 25.88
CA ASN A 78 -4.53 -9.43 25.68
C ASN A 78 -5.56 -8.51 26.38
N TRP A 79 -5.80 -7.33 25.82
CA TRP A 79 -6.56 -6.27 26.50
C TRP A 79 -8.10 -6.46 26.47
N TYR A 80 -8.65 -7.26 25.55
CA TYR A 80 -10.10 -7.28 25.25
C TYR A 80 -10.82 -8.61 25.59
N GLY A 81 -10.14 -9.60 26.18
CA GLY A 81 -10.68 -10.93 26.46
C GLY A 81 -10.59 -11.90 25.27
N GLU A 82 -10.59 -13.21 25.55
CA GLU A 82 -10.24 -14.25 24.55
C GLU A 82 -11.13 -14.27 23.31
N ASP A 83 -12.45 -14.08 23.46
CA ASP A 83 -13.39 -14.11 22.34
C ASP A 83 -13.29 -12.88 21.42
N ALA A 84 -13.06 -11.70 22.01
CA ALA A 84 -12.83 -10.48 21.24
C ALA A 84 -11.49 -10.55 20.49
N GLU A 85 -10.47 -11.19 21.08
CA GLU A 85 -9.18 -11.37 20.43
C GLU A 85 -9.26 -12.35 19.23
N ARG A 86 -9.99 -13.46 19.36
CA ARG A 86 -10.24 -14.40 18.25
C ARG A 86 -10.93 -13.72 17.08
N THR A 87 -11.98 -12.94 17.36
CA THR A 87 -12.71 -12.16 16.35
C THR A 87 -11.79 -11.14 15.68
N ARG A 88 -11.01 -10.40 16.47
CA ARG A 88 -10.04 -9.42 15.96
C ARG A 88 -8.96 -10.06 15.08
N ARG A 89 -8.41 -11.22 15.47
CA ARG A 89 -7.42 -11.96 14.67
C ARG A 89 -8.01 -12.42 13.34
N ARG A 90 -9.22 -12.98 13.33
CA ARG A 90 -9.92 -13.36 12.09
C ARG A 90 -10.14 -12.16 11.18
N ALA A 91 -10.64 -11.04 11.70
CA ALA A 91 -10.83 -9.81 10.94
C ALA A 91 -9.51 -9.27 10.36
N LEU A 92 -8.42 -9.33 11.13
CA LEU A 92 -7.08 -8.95 10.66
C LEU A 92 -6.60 -9.84 9.51
N ILE A 93 -6.80 -11.16 9.60
CA ILE A 93 -6.42 -12.09 8.52
C ILE A 93 -7.23 -11.78 7.26
N VAL A 94 -8.55 -11.66 7.37
CA VAL A 94 -9.43 -11.32 6.24
C VAL A 94 -8.99 -10.01 5.59
N LYS A 95 -8.72 -8.97 6.39
CA LYS A 95 -8.19 -7.69 5.90
C LYS A 95 -6.91 -7.88 5.07
N HIS A 96 -5.93 -8.64 5.57
CA HIS A 96 -4.67 -8.83 4.85
C HIS A 96 -4.86 -9.61 3.57
N VAL A 97 -5.71 -10.64 3.56
CA VAL A 97 -6.00 -11.41 2.33
C VAL A 97 -6.63 -10.50 1.28
N VAL A 98 -7.64 -9.72 1.65
CA VAL A 98 -8.31 -8.78 0.74
C VAL A 98 -7.35 -7.71 0.23
N LEU A 99 -6.56 -7.10 1.12
CA LEU A 99 -5.60 -6.07 0.72
C LEU A 99 -4.46 -6.63 -0.12
N PHE A 100 -3.99 -7.85 0.15
CA PHE A 100 -2.96 -8.50 -0.65
C PHE A 100 -3.48 -8.85 -2.06
N ALA A 101 -4.72 -9.30 -2.17
CA ALA A 101 -5.37 -9.53 -3.46
C ALA A 101 -5.55 -8.21 -4.24
N ALA A 102 -6.01 -7.14 -3.58
CA ALA A 102 -6.12 -5.80 -4.18
C ALA A 102 -4.74 -5.29 -4.63
N TYR A 103 -3.71 -5.55 -3.83
CA TYR A 103 -2.34 -5.19 -4.16
C TYR A 103 -1.86 -5.92 -5.42
N GLY A 104 -1.95 -7.25 -5.46
CA GLY A 104 -1.54 -8.05 -6.63
C GLY A 104 -2.30 -7.68 -7.90
N THR A 105 -3.63 -7.57 -7.82
CA THR A 105 -4.48 -7.19 -8.97
C THR A 105 -4.17 -5.77 -9.46
N GLY A 106 -3.88 -4.83 -8.56
CA GLY A 106 -3.43 -3.49 -8.93
C GLY A 106 -2.16 -3.51 -9.77
N TYR A 107 -1.15 -4.29 -9.37
CA TYR A 107 0.09 -4.43 -10.15
C TYR A 107 -0.12 -5.10 -11.50
N LEU A 108 -0.92 -6.16 -11.56
CA LEU A 108 -1.27 -6.81 -12.83
C LEU A 108 -1.94 -5.81 -13.78
N TRP A 109 -2.83 -4.97 -13.26
CA TRP A 109 -3.55 -3.97 -14.06
C TRP A 109 -2.67 -2.81 -14.56
N VAL A 110 -1.71 -2.33 -13.76
CA VAL A 110 -0.82 -1.23 -14.18
C VAL A 110 0.40 -1.69 -14.95
N TRP A 111 0.80 -2.97 -14.86
CA TRP A 111 1.99 -3.49 -15.53
C TRP A 111 1.96 -3.25 -17.05
N GLU A 112 0.87 -3.66 -17.69
CA GLU A 112 0.67 -3.48 -19.13
C GLU A 112 0.57 -2.00 -19.54
N LYS A 113 0.18 -1.12 -18.62
CA LYS A 113 0.09 0.32 -18.87
C LYS A 113 1.44 1.00 -18.80
N VAL A 114 2.33 0.56 -17.92
CA VAL A 114 3.63 1.22 -17.69
C VAL A 114 4.70 0.72 -18.67
N PHE A 115 4.62 -0.54 -19.08
CA PHE A 115 5.66 -1.22 -19.88
C PHE A 115 5.17 -1.64 -21.28
N HIS A 116 4.34 -0.80 -21.91
CA HIS A 116 3.96 -0.91 -23.32
C HIS A 116 5.06 -0.41 -24.27
#